data_AF-A0A8C5RZJ0-F1
#
_entry.id   AF-A0A8C5RZJ0-F1
#
_cell.length_a   1.000
_cell.length_b   1.000
_cell.length_c   1.000
_cell.angle_alpha   90.00
_cell.angle_beta   90.00
_cell.angle_gamma   90.00
#
_symmetry.space_group_name_H-M   'P 1'
#
loop_
_entity.id
_entity.type
_entity.pdbx_description
1 polymer ?
#
loop_
_entity_poly.entity_id
_entity_poly.type
_entity_poly.pdbx_seq_one_letter_code
_entity_poly.pdbx_strand_id
1 'polypeptide(L)'
;MAHVRKKFIEILEKVMREGEQMTPEEMLLTHEGIIYPTVFCNPEQFKALEAFQARNDDVVLAGYCKSGTNWVGQIVTDLVITSAKKYEPEKLNEKLLLAEFPYLEIGDTEKYKRMDTYPSRRVMFTHLRPDRFPPSIFKNKAKVLLLIRNPKDVAASFFHFSNNFSPYPPYDTFEEFFRALMIGKMPWGSYIEYLCTWNKYIDKENVLPITYEEIKENPALGAKKISTFLELNLNEEDFQGVAERSTFKAMKEKSKTTHGEFGEVLFRKGPVPLHLRMQRGCKTLKKSLPSIGKRYASVVYSLQTCF
;
A
#
# COMPACT_ATOMS: atom_id res chain seq x y z
N MET A 1 16.84 13.34 -11.23
CA MET A 1 16.52 12.39 -10.11
C MET A 1 16.75 12.92 -8.68
N ALA A 2 17.85 13.63 -8.35
CA ALA A 2 18.20 13.97 -6.95
C ALA A 2 17.35 15.08 -6.30
N HIS A 3 16.81 16.04 -7.07
CA HIS A 3 16.21 17.26 -6.51
C HIS A 3 14.75 17.11 -6.03
N VAL A 4 14.02 16.11 -6.53
CA VAL A 4 12.55 16.04 -6.35
C VAL A 4 12.13 15.00 -5.30
N ARG A 5 12.90 13.91 -5.13
CA ARG A 5 12.79 13.07 -3.91
C ARG A 5 13.11 13.84 -2.65
N LYS A 6 13.79 14.98 -2.77
CA LYS A 6 14.01 15.94 -1.68
C LYS A 6 12.68 16.42 -1.08
N LYS A 7 11.68 16.80 -1.89
CA LYS A 7 10.38 17.27 -1.39
C LYS A 7 9.61 16.17 -0.65
N PHE A 8 9.67 14.94 -1.16
CA PHE A 8 9.09 13.76 -0.50
C PHE A 8 9.75 13.48 0.85
N ILE A 9 11.08 13.52 0.89
CA ILE A 9 11.86 13.32 2.12
C ILE A 9 11.59 14.47 3.10
N GLU A 10 11.53 15.72 2.64
CA GLU A 10 11.19 16.88 3.47
C GLU A 10 9.79 16.76 4.10
N ILE A 11 8.79 16.26 3.34
CA ILE A 11 7.45 15.97 3.89
C ILE A 11 7.54 14.88 4.96
N LEU A 12 8.23 13.77 4.69
CA LEU A 12 8.36 12.68 5.66
C LEU A 12 9.10 13.11 6.92
N GLU A 13 10.20 13.84 6.80
CA GLU A 13 10.96 14.37 7.92
C GLU A 13 10.15 15.38 8.73
N LYS A 14 9.37 16.25 8.05
CA LYS A 14 8.44 17.17 8.72
C LYS A 14 7.40 16.40 9.51
N VAL A 15 6.76 15.41 8.88
CA VAL A 15 5.77 14.52 9.52
C VAL A 15 6.34 13.80 10.73
N MET A 16 7.57 13.30 10.63
CA MET A 16 8.26 12.65 11.76
C MET A 16 8.47 13.62 12.91
N ARG A 17 9.00 14.82 12.64
CA ARG A 17 9.21 15.86 13.67
C ARG A 17 7.92 16.33 14.32
N GLU A 18 6.85 16.52 13.54
CA GLU A 18 5.55 16.92 14.06
C GLU A 18 4.94 15.82 14.92
N GLY A 19 5.03 14.55 14.51
CA GLY A 19 4.50 13.44 15.29
C GLY A 19 5.27 13.15 16.58
N GLU A 20 6.55 13.52 16.69
CA GLU A 20 7.29 13.45 17.96
C GLU A 20 6.75 14.40 19.04
N GLN A 21 5.99 15.42 18.64
CA GLN A 21 5.41 16.42 19.54
C GLN A 21 3.93 16.18 19.85
N MET A 22 3.30 15.22 19.18
CA MET A 22 1.88 14.90 19.34
C MET A 22 1.64 14.00 20.54
N THR A 23 0.54 14.22 21.23
CA THR A 23 -0.05 13.24 22.16
C THR A 23 -0.64 12.05 21.37
N PRO A 24 -0.78 10.86 21.98
CA PRO A 24 -1.41 9.71 21.32
C PRO A 24 -2.80 9.99 20.74
N GLU A 25 -3.57 10.88 21.38
CA GLU A 25 -4.88 11.32 20.91
C GLU A 25 -4.80 12.21 19.67
N GLU A 26 -3.78 13.06 19.56
CA GLU A 26 -3.56 13.95 18.40
C GLU A 26 -3.02 13.20 17.17
N MET A 27 -2.33 12.07 17.38
CA MET A 27 -1.78 11.24 16.30
C MET A 27 -2.86 10.62 15.40
N LEU A 28 -4.09 10.51 15.90
CA LEU A 28 -5.18 9.81 15.23
C LEU A 28 -6.35 10.75 14.96
N LEU A 29 -6.90 10.66 13.75
CA LEU A 29 -8.16 11.30 13.40
C LEU A 29 -9.19 10.25 13.01
N THR A 30 -10.47 10.51 13.30
CA THR A 30 -11.57 9.69 12.79
C THR A 30 -12.26 10.43 11.66
N HIS A 31 -12.31 9.82 10.48
CA HIS A 31 -13.02 10.33 9.32
C HIS A 31 -13.95 9.27 8.77
N GLU A 32 -15.24 9.59 8.66
CA GLU A 32 -16.30 8.68 8.21
C GLU A 32 -16.28 7.29 8.88
N GLY A 33 -15.99 7.27 10.19
CA GLY A 33 -15.95 6.06 11.01
C GLY A 33 -14.68 5.23 10.90
N ILE A 34 -13.63 5.71 10.22
CA ILE A 34 -12.33 5.04 10.08
C ILE A 34 -11.25 5.90 10.73
N ILE A 35 -10.32 5.25 11.43
CA ILE A 35 -9.17 5.92 12.03
C ILE A 35 -8.05 6.09 11.00
N TYR A 36 -7.49 7.29 10.92
CA TYR A 36 -6.36 7.64 10.05
C TYR A 36 -5.25 8.34 10.84
N PRO A 37 -4.00 8.27 10.37
CA PRO A 37 -2.90 8.98 11.02
C PRO A 37 -2.93 10.47 10.65
N THR A 38 -3.08 11.36 11.64
CA THR A 38 -3.19 12.82 11.47
C THR A 38 -2.00 13.43 10.73
N VAL A 39 -0.82 12.85 10.91
CA VAL A 39 0.37 13.33 10.21
C VAL A 39 0.35 13.13 8.70
N PHE A 40 -0.47 12.21 8.18
CA PHE A 40 -0.54 11.94 6.75
C PHE A 40 -1.88 12.33 6.13
N CYS A 41 -2.93 12.36 6.93
CA CYS A 41 -4.30 12.53 6.47
C CYS A 41 -4.95 13.71 7.21
N ASN A 42 -5.79 14.46 6.51
CA ASN A 42 -6.65 15.47 7.11
C ASN A 42 -8.00 15.52 6.38
N PRO A 43 -9.08 15.99 7.04
CA PRO A 43 -10.42 16.03 6.44
C PRO A 43 -10.50 16.85 5.14
N GLU A 44 -9.79 17.97 5.06
CA GLU A 44 -9.76 18.83 3.88
C GLU A 44 -9.18 18.09 2.67
N GLN A 45 -8.17 17.26 2.89
CA GLN A 45 -7.56 16.42 1.86
C GLN A 45 -8.54 15.37 1.35
N PHE A 46 -9.27 14.70 2.25
CA PHE A 46 -10.29 13.73 1.84
C PHE A 46 -11.39 14.38 1.00
N LYS A 47 -11.83 15.58 1.38
CA LYS A 47 -12.79 16.35 0.58
C LYS A 47 -12.22 16.73 -0.79
N ALA A 48 -10.95 17.15 -0.86
CA ALA A 48 -10.30 17.45 -2.13
C ALA A 48 -10.12 16.20 -3.01
N LEU A 49 -9.89 15.03 -2.39
CA LEU A 49 -9.73 13.73 -3.06
C LEU A 49 -10.99 13.32 -3.81
N GLU A 50 -12.18 13.66 -3.31
CA GLU A 50 -13.45 13.38 -3.99
C GLU A 50 -13.51 13.97 -5.41
N ALA A 51 -12.86 15.12 -5.63
CA ALA A 51 -12.81 15.78 -6.93
C ALA A 51 -11.82 15.13 -7.92
N PHE A 52 -10.95 14.23 -7.45
CA PHE A 52 -9.94 13.57 -8.28
C PHE A 52 -10.57 12.84 -9.47
N GLN A 53 -9.99 13.05 -10.65
CA GLN A 53 -10.44 12.42 -11.89
C GLN A 53 -9.42 11.37 -12.34
N ALA A 54 -9.72 10.09 -12.10
CA ALA A 54 -8.96 8.98 -12.65
C ALA A 54 -9.09 8.91 -14.19
N ARG A 55 -8.02 8.51 -14.86
CA ARG A 55 -7.99 8.21 -16.30
C ARG A 55 -8.18 6.72 -16.52
N ASN A 56 -8.57 6.31 -17.71
CA ASN A 56 -8.78 4.90 -18.02
C ASN A 56 -7.48 4.07 -17.99
N ASP A 57 -6.35 4.72 -18.25
CA ASP A 57 -5.04 4.06 -18.25
C ASP A 57 -4.38 4.09 -16.88
N ASP A 58 -4.85 4.90 -15.93
CA ASP A 58 -4.26 5.01 -14.59
C ASP A 58 -4.16 3.66 -13.87
N VAL A 59 -3.11 3.52 -13.05
CA VAL A 59 -2.88 2.36 -12.19
C VAL A 59 -3.00 2.75 -10.73
N VAL A 60 -3.79 2.01 -9.97
CA VAL A 60 -3.94 2.15 -8.52
C VAL A 60 -3.48 0.87 -7.83
N LEU A 61 -2.41 0.93 -7.05
CA LEU A 61 -2.02 -0.15 -6.13
C LEU A 61 -2.70 0.09 -4.78
N ALA A 62 -3.76 -0.66 -4.52
CA ALA A 62 -4.46 -0.68 -3.25
C ALA A 62 -3.87 -1.77 -2.37
N GLY A 63 -3.45 -1.43 -1.16
CA GLY A 63 -3.04 -2.44 -0.19
C GLY A 63 -3.15 -1.90 1.22
N TYR A 64 -3.56 -2.72 2.17
CA TYR A 64 -3.61 -2.30 3.57
C TYR A 64 -2.22 -1.89 4.07
N CYS A 65 -2.14 -1.03 5.08
CA CYS A 65 -0.86 -0.62 5.65
C CYS A 65 -0.01 -1.85 6.02
N LYS A 66 1.27 -1.83 5.62
CA LYS A 66 2.25 -2.92 5.84
C LYS A 66 1.99 -4.24 5.09
N SER A 67 1.10 -4.23 4.10
CA SER A 67 0.93 -5.36 3.15
C SER A 67 2.07 -5.53 2.14
N GLY A 68 3.03 -4.59 2.09
CA GLY A 68 4.16 -4.64 1.13
C GLY A 68 4.03 -3.68 -0.05
N THR A 69 3.17 -2.66 0.05
CA THR A 69 2.93 -1.63 -0.96
C THR A 69 4.20 -0.95 -1.48
N ASN A 70 5.22 -0.71 -0.64
CA ASN A 70 6.48 -0.11 -1.10
C ASN A 70 7.22 -1.00 -2.10
N TRP A 71 7.27 -2.31 -1.85
CA TRP A 71 8.00 -3.25 -2.69
C TRP A 71 7.25 -3.54 -3.99
N VAL A 72 5.97 -3.89 -3.87
CA VAL A 72 5.13 -4.14 -5.05
C VAL A 72 4.92 -2.85 -5.86
N GLY A 73 4.84 -1.70 -5.18
CA GLY A 73 4.79 -0.39 -5.82
C GLY A 73 6.03 -0.09 -6.64
N GLN A 74 7.23 -0.47 -6.18
CA GLN A 74 8.45 -0.37 -6.98
C GLN A 74 8.39 -1.26 -8.23
N ILE A 75 7.89 -2.49 -8.11
CA ILE A 75 7.72 -3.41 -9.24
C ILE A 75 6.75 -2.81 -10.28
N VAL A 76 5.58 -2.34 -9.84
CA VAL A 76 4.56 -1.74 -10.72
C VAL A 76 5.12 -0.50 -11.42
N THR A 77 5.78 0.39 -10.67
CA THR A 77 6.40 1.58 -11.21
C THR A 77 7.50 1.24 -12.22
N ASP A 78 8.38 0.28 -11.92
CA ASP A 78 9.43 -0.15 -12.85
C ASP A 78 8.86 -0.77 -14.13
N LEU A 79 7.77 -1.54 -14.06
CA LEU A 79 7.09 -2.06 -15.25
C LEU A 79 6.57 -0.94 -16.15
N VAL A 80 5.88 0.05 -15.58
CA VAL A 80 5.33 1.20 -16.33
C VAL A 80 6.48 2.01 -16.95
N ILE A 81 7.55 2.26 -16.21
CA ILE A 81 8.74 2.98 -16.71
C ILE A 81 9.43 2.20 -17.83
N THR A 82 9.65 0.90 -17.65
CA THR A 82 10.32 0.06 -18.66
C THR A 82 9.49 0.03 -19.94
N SER A 83 8.16 -0.08 -19.84
CA SER A 83 7.29 -0.04 -21.00
C SER A 83 7.33 1.33 -21.70
N ALA A 84 7.19 2.43 -20.95
CA ALA A 84 7.28 3.77 -21.51
C ALA A 84 8.62 4.01 -22.21
N LYS A 85 9.75 3.58 -21.63
CA LYS A 85 11.07 3.70 -22.28
C LYS A 85 11.17 2.99 -23.62
N LYS A 86 10.47 1.87 -23.80
CA LYS A 86 10.53 1.06 -25.02
C LYS A 86 9.61 1.59 -26.12
N TYR A 87 8.42 2.05 -25.76
CA TYR A 87 7.35 2.33 -26.74
C TYR A 87 6.86 3.78 -26.75
N GLU A 88 7.07 4.53 -25.68
CA GLU A 88 6.56 5.90 -25.50
C GLU A 88 7.60 6.80 -24.79
N PRO A 89 8.88 6.84 -25.23
CA PRO A 89 9.95 7.54 -24.51
C PRO A 89 9.68 9.04 -24.35
N GLU A 90 8.94 9.64 -25.26
CA GLU A 90 8.49 11.04 -25.21
C GLU A 90 7.50 11.33 -24.06
N LYS A 91 6.78 10.30 -23.57
CA LYS A 91 5.89 10.41 -22.41
C LYS A 91 6.62 10.27 -21.08
N LEU A 92 7.87 9.80 -21.10
CA LEU A 92 8.70 9.65 -19.92
C LEU A 92 9.25 11.01 -19.46
N ASN A 93 8.45 11.74 -18.68
CA ASN A 93 8.88 12.97 -18.04
C ASN A 93 9.47 12.66 -16.65
N GLU A 94 10.52 13.38 -16.22
CA GLU A 94 11.00 13.35 -14.83
C GLU A 94 9.87 13.59 -13.80
N LYS A 95 8.82 14.33 -14.18
CA LYS A 95 7.59 14.51 -13.38
C LYS A 95 6.84 13.20 -13.10
N LEU A 96 6.82 12.25 -14.03
CA LEU A 96 6.16 10.94 -13.90
C LEU A 96 6.80 10.09 -12.79
N LEU A 97 8.09 10.29 -12.55
CA LEU A 97 8.90 9.49 -11.64
C LEU A 97 8.97 10.04 -10.22
N LEU A 98 8.67 11.33 -10.02
CA LEU A 98 9.28 12.05 -8.90
C LEU A 98 8.43 13.12 -8.21
N ALA A 99 7.34 13.65 -8.78
CA ALA A 99 6.83 14.93 -8.31
C ALA A 99 6.02 14.91 -6.99
N GLU A 100 5.39 13.78 -6.63
CA GLU A 100 4.47 13.71 -5.47
C GLU A 100 4.50 12.37 -4.73
N PHE A 101 4.14 12.41 -3.44
CA PHE A 101 3.90 11.21 -2.63
C PHE A 101 2.81 10.37 -3.32
N PRO A 102 3.08 9.09 -3.69
CA PRO A 102 2.21 8.35 -4.60
C PRO A 102 0.86 7.97 -3.98
N TYR A 103 0.69 8.10 -2.66
CA TYR A 103 -0.55 7.71 -1.99
C TYR A 103 -1.64 8.76 -2.15
N LEU A 104 -2.80 8.37 -2.68
CA LEU A 104 -3.90 9.28 -2.99
C LEU A 104 -4.33 10.15 -1.81
N GLU A 105 -4.39 9.56 -0.63
CA GLU A 105 -4.87 10.17 0.61
C GLU A 105 -3.84 11.02 1.37
N ILE A 106 -2.59 11.08 0.88
CA ILE A 106 -1.49 11.77 1.56
C ILE A 106 -1.02 12.95 0.71
N GLY A 107 -1.01 14.15 1.28
CA GLY A 107 -0.53 15.37 0.65
C GLY A 107 -1.35 16.61 1.02
N ASP A 108 -1.22 17.65 0.20
CA ASP A 108 -2.00 18.89 0.30
C ASP A 108 -3.16 18.93 -0.71
N THR A 109 -4.11 19.83 -0.48
CA THR A 109 -5.38 19.89 -1.23
C THR A 109 -5.19 20.23 -2.70
N GLU A 110 -4.08 20.88 -3.06
CA GLU A 110 -3.74 21.25 -4.43
C GLU A 110 -3.05 20.11 -5.20
N LYS A 111 -2.73 18.99 -4.52
CA LYS A 111 -2.15 17.78 -5.12
C LYS A 111 -2.90 17.34 -6.36
N TYR A 112 -4.22 17.20 -6.27
CA TYR A 112 -5.01 16.62 -7.36
C TYR A 112 -4.99 17.48 -8.63
N LYS A 113 -4.96 18.82 -8.48
CA LYS A 113 -4.76 19.74 -9.60
C LYS A 113 -3.38 19.59 -10.24
N ARG A 114 -2.34 19.34 -9.44
CA ARG A 114 -1.00 19.07 -9.98
C ARG A 114 -0.95 17.72 -10.68
N MET A 115 -1.60 16.69 -10.14
CA MET A 115 -1.72 15.37 -10.77
C MET A 115 -2.43 15.42 -12.13
N ASP A 116 -3.31 16.39 -12.37
CA ASP A 116 -3.95 16.57 -13.68
C ASP A 116 -2.94 16.99 -14.77
N THR A 117 -1.86 17.66 -14.39
CA THR A 117 -0.79 18.07 -15.32
C THR A 117 0.18 16.94 -15.67
N TYR A 118 0.09 15.78 -14.99
CA TYR A 118 1.02 14.68 -15.20
C TYR A 118 0.70 13.91 -16.48
N PRO A 119 1.71 13.45 -17.22
CA PRO A 119 1.47 12.61 -18.38
C PRO A 119 0.82 11.30 -17.96
N SER A 120 0.01 10.75 -18.86
CA SER A 120 -0.42 9.36 -18.76
C SER A 120 0.76 8.46 -19.09
N ARG A 121 0.97 7.34 -18.40
CA ARG A 121 0.12 6.71 -17.37
C ARG A 121 0.52 7.06 -15.95
N ARG A 122 -0.43 7.40 -15.06
CA ARG A 122 -0.13 7.67 -13.64
C ARG A 122 -0.17 6.38 -12.82
N VAL A 123 0.78 6.23 -11.90
CA VAL A 123 0.83 5.14 -10.91
C VAL A 123 0.61 5.73 -9.53
N MET A 124 -0.45 5.29 -8.86
CA MET A 124 -0.88 5.80 -7.56
C MET A 124 -1.03 4.65 -6.58
N PHE A 125 -0.77 4.91 -5.31
CA PHE A 125 -0.93 3.95 -4.23
C PHE A 125 -2.08 4.40 -3.33
N THR A 126 -2.63 3.48 -2.52
CA THR A 126 -3.59 3.85 -1.49
C THR A 126 -3.75 2.77 -0.43
N HIS A 127 -3.96 3.21 0.80
CA HIS A 127 -4.39 2.37 1.92
C HIS A 127 -5.91 2.44 2.15
N LEU A 128 -6.65 3.23 1.35
CA LEU A 128 -8.10 3.37 1.49
C LEU A 128 -8.84 2.09 1.14
N ARG A 129 -10.01 1.91 1.77
CA ARG A 129 -11.01 0.93 1.37
C ARG A 129 -11.66 1.35 0.05
N PRO A 130 -12.18 0.43 -0.77
CA PRO A 130 -12.72 0.76 -2.08
C PRO A 130 -14.02 1.59 -2.02
N ASP A 131 -14.75 1.55 -0.90
CA ASP A 131 -15.91 2.41 -0.67
C ASP A 131 -15.53 3.87 -0.36
N ARG A 132 -14.25 4.15 -0.09
CA ARG A 132 -13.68 5.48 0.14
C ARG A 132 -12.84 6.00 -1.03
N PHE A 133 -12.85 5.29 -2.16
CA PHE A 133 -12.14 5.73 -3.36
C PHE A 133 -12.88 6.90 -4.03
N PRO A 134 -12.16 7.81 -4.72
CA PRO A 134 -12.76 8.68 -5.71
C PRO A 134 -13.64 7.87 -6.67
N PRO A 135 -14.93 8.23 -6.86
CA PRO A 135 -15.84 7.47 -7.72
C PRO A 135 -15.33 7.31 -9.16
N SER A 136 -14.52 8.26 -9.63
CA SER A 136 -13.90 8.28 -10.95
C SER A 136 -13.02 7.05 -11.22
N ILE A 137 -12.38 6.47 -10.19
CA ILE A 137 -11.52 5.27 -10.35
C ILE A 137 -12.30 4.11 -10.95
N PHE A 138 -13.46 3.78 -10.38
CA PHE A 138 -14.30 2.70 -10.90
C PHE A 138 -15.10 3.12 -12.12
N LYS A 139 -15.60 4.36 -12.16
CA LYS A 139 -16.39 4.88 -13.28
C LYS A 139 -15.59 4.89 -14.59
N ASN A 140 -14.35 5.34 -14.54
CA ASN A 140 -13.48 5.47 -15.72
C ASN A 140 -12.65 4.20 -15.97
N LYS A 141 -12.89 3.13 -15.21
CA LYS A 141 -12.23 1.82 -15.35
C LYS A 141 -10.70 1.87 -15.24
N ALA A 142 -10.17 2.74 -14.37
CA ALA A 142 -8.74 2.72 -14.02
C ALA A 142 -8.36 1.33 -13.48
N LYS A 143 -7.14 0.86 -13.77
CA LYS A 143 -6.68 -0.47 -13.40
C LYS A 143 -6.30 -0.48 -11.91
N VAL A 144 -6.90 -1.38 -11.13
CA VAL A 144 -6.65 -1.49 -9.70
C VAL A 144 -5.98 -2.82 -9.38
N LEU A 145 -4.80 -2.74 -8.76
CA LEU A 145 -4.10 -3.89 -8.18
C LEU A 145 -4.43 -3.95 -6.69
N LEU A 146 -5.16 -4.98 -6.27
CA LEU A 146 -5.44 -5.23 -4.85
C LEU A 146 -4.35 -6.13 -4.27
N LEU A 147 -3.46 -5.56 -3.47
CA LEU A 147 -2.41 -6.28 -2.75
C LEU A 147 -2.93 -6.83 -1.43
N ILE A 148 -2.87 -8.15 -1.31
CA ILE A 148 -3.26 -8.91 -0.12
C ILE A 148 -2.00 -9.56 0.47
N ARG A 149 -1.89 -9.58 1.79
CA ARG A 149 -0.80 -10.26 2.51
C ARG A 149 -1.35 -11.08 3.66
N ASN A 150 -0.64 -12.13 4.07
CA ASN A 150 -1.01 -12.91 5.24
C ASN A 150 -1.27 -11.99 6.46
N PRO A 151 -2.45 -12.06 7.10
CA PRO A 151 -2.82 -11.23 8.25
C PRO A 151 -1.81 -11.29 9.42
N LYS A 152 -1.20 -12.46 9.67
CA LYS A 152 -0.19 -12.62 10.73
C LYS A 152 1.06 -11.79 10.42
N ASP A 153 1.48 -11.79 9.17
CA ASP A 153 2.66 -11.03 8.72
C ASP A 153 2.37 -9.52 8.67
N VAL A 154 1.13 -9.13 8.31
CA VAL A 154 0.68 -7.73 8.40
C VAL A 154 0.71 -7.28 9.86
N ALA A 155 0.11 -8.03 10.78
CA ALA A 155 0.07 -7.69 12.20
C ALA A 155 1.49 -7.57 12.79
N ALA A 156 2.36 -8.56 12.56
CA ALA A 156 3.74 -8.51 13.01
C ALA A 156 4.48 -7.30 12.40
N SER A 157 4.35 -7.06 11.10
CA SER A 157 5.02 -5.92 10.46
C SER A 157 4.49 -4.58 10.96
N PHE A 158 3.22 -4.49 11.33
CA PHE A 158 2.58 -3.26 11.75
C PHE A 158 2.87 -2.94 13.22
N PHE A 159 2.86 -3.93 14.11
CA PHE A 159 3.30 -3.75 15.51
C PHE A 159 4.69 -3.10 15.62
N HIS A 160 5.64 -3.64 14.86
CA HIS A 160 6.99 -3.09 14.86
C HIS A 160 7.11 -1.76 14.13
N PHE A 161 6.23 -1.49 13.17
CA PHE A 161 6.22 -0.20 12.50
C PHE A 161 5.67 0.89 13.42
N SER A 162 4.54 0.65 14.09
CA SER A 162 3.94 1.62 15.03
C SER A 162 4.90 1.95 16.17
N ASN A 163 5.58 0.95 16.73
CA ASN A 163 6.50 1.17 17.86
C ASN A 163 7.80 1.88 17.47
N ASN A 164 8.16 1.89 16.18
CA ASN A 164 9.37 2.56 15.67
C ASN A 164 9.05 3.83 14.88
N PHE A 165 7.78 4.22 14.80
CA PHE A 165 7.35 5.38 14.02
C PHE A 165 6.54 6.29 14.93
N SER A 166 7.21 7.32 15.46
CA SER A 166 6.65 8.24 16.47
C SER A 166 5.26 8.80 16.16
N PRO A 167 4.86 9.04 14.89
CA PRO A 167 3.50 9.49 14.59
C PRO A 167 2.38 8.44 14.76
N TYR A 168 2.67 7.28 15.35
CA TYR A 168 1.69 6.25 15.69
C TYR A 168 1.77 5.97 17.19
N PRO A 169 0.62 5.81 17.87
CA PRO A 169 0.64 5.43 19.28
C PRO A 169 1.38 4.09 19.46
N PRO A 170 2.38 4.02 20.35
CA PRO A 170 3.08 2.78 20.62
C PRO A 170 2.18 1.82 21.40
N TYR A 171 2.47 0.52 21.29
CA TYR A 171 1.84 -0.52 22.08
C TYR A 171 2.90 -1.29 22.85
N ASP A 172 2.67 -1.48 24.15
CA ASP A 172 3.59 -2.19 25.04
C ASP A 172 3.69 -3.67 24.68
N THR A 173 2.56 -4.29 24.34
CA THR A 173 2.50 -5.72 24.00
C THR A 173 1.90 -5.97 22.61
N PHE A 174 2.33 -7.07 22.00
CA PHE A 174 1.75 -7.52 20.73
C PHE A 174 0.27 -7.91 20.88
N GLU A 175 -0.15 -8.41 22.04
CA GLU A 175 -1.55 -8.81 22.27
C GLU A 175 -2.50 -7.60 22.25
N GLU A 176 -2.13 -6.51 22.93
CA GLU A 176 -2.92 -5.27 22.94
C GLU A 176 -3.00 -4.66 21.54
N PHE A 177 -1.86 -4.58 20.85
CA PHE A 177 -1.79 -4.16 19.46
C PHE A 177 -2.70 -5.02 18.56
N PHE A 178 -2.60 -6.35 18.69
CA PHE A 178 -3.37 -7.26 17.86
C PHE A 178 -4.88 -7.09 18.12
N ARG A 179 -5.29 -6.96 19.38
CA ARG A 179 -6.68 -6.65 19.73
C ARG A 179 -7.14 -5.35 19.09
N ALA A 180 -6.34 -4.28 19.17
CA ALA A 180 -6.63 -2.99 18.55
C ALA A 180 -6.76 -3.09 17.02
N LEU A 181 -5.85 -3.82 16.35
CA LEU A 181 -5.91 -4.07 14.91
C LEU A 181 -7.20 -4.80 14.51
N MET A 182 -7.60 -5.81 15.28
CA MET A 182 -8.78 -6.61 14.99
C MET A 182 -10.08 -5.81 15.11
N ILE A 183 -10.20 -4.97 16.14
CA ILE A 183 -11.39 -4.14 16.39
C ILE A 183 -11.35 -2.78 15.66
N GLY A 184 -10.38 -2.58 14.75
CA GLY A 184 -10.29 -1.37 13.92
C GLY A 184 -9.83 -0.11 14.64
N LYS A 185 -9.14 -0.25 15.78
CA LYS A 185 -8.52 0.87 16.52
C LYS A 185 -7.14 1.30 15.99
N MET A 186 -6.63 0.61 14.97
CA MET A 186 -5.40 1.02 14.29
C MET A 186 -5.70 1.96 13.11
N PRO A 187 -4.73 2.81 12.70
CA PRO A 187 -4.84 3.56 11.46
C PRO A 187 -5.18 2.65 10.29
N TRP A 188 -6.02 3.15 9.39
CA TRP A 188 -6.62 2.44 8.26
C TRP A 188 -7.74 1.47 8.64
N GLY A 189 -8.14 1.42 9.92
CA GLY A 189 -9.26 0.63 10.42
C GLY A 189 -8.91 -0.85 10.64
N SER A 190 -9.90 -1.74 10.51
CA SER A 190 -9.69 -3.18 10.67
C SER A 190 -9.23 -3.82 9.35
N TYR A 191 -8.16 -4.61 9.41
CA TYR A 191 -7.69 -5.36 8.23
C TYR A 191 -8.74 -6.36 7.72
N ILE A 192 -9.54 -6.94 8.61
CA ILE A 192 -10.61 -7.86 8.22
C ILE A 192 -11.70 -7.11 7.47
N GLU A 193 -12.15 -5.97 8.01
CA GLU A 193 -13.15 -5.14 7.33
C GLU A 193 -12.64 -4.61 6.00
N TYR A 194 -11.36 -4.26 5.91
CA TYR A 194 -10.70 -3.89 4.65
C TYR A 194 -10.87 -4.99 3.60
N LEU A 195 -10.53 -6.23 3.93
CA LEU A 195 -10.67 -7.39 3.04
C LEU A 195 -12.14 -7.71 2.71
N CYS A 196 -13.03 -7.67 3.71
CA CYS A 196 -14.47 -7.90 3.52
C CYS A 196 -15.10 -6.86 2.58
N THR A 197 -14.64 -5.61 2.66
CA THR A 197 -15.11 -4.55 1.76
C THR A 197 -14.61 -4.79 0.35
N TRP A 198 -13.32 -5.12 0.18
CA TRP A 198 -12.74 -5.48 -1.12
C TRP A 198 -13.39 -6.69 -1.78
N ASN A 199 -13.87 -7.68 -1.00
CA ASN A 199 -14.58 -8.83 -1.55
C ASN A 199 -15.82 -8.43 -2.38
N LYS A 200 -16.42 -7.25 -2.15
CA LYS A 200 -17.54 -6.73 -2.95
C LYS A 200 -17.11 -6.17 -4.31
N TYR A 201 -15.83 -5.91 -4.51
CA TYR A 201 -15.26 -5.27 -5.70
C TYR A 201 -14.34 -6.21 -6.50
N ILE A 202 -14.00 -7.37 -5.93
CA ILE A 202 -12.98 -8.28 -6.46
C ILE A 202 -13.32 -8.86 -7.84
N ASP A 203 -14.62 -8.96 -8.16
CA ASP A 203 -15.11 -9.48 -9.44
C ASP A 203 -15.24 -8.41 -10.53
N LYS A 204 -14.84 -7.15 -10.26
CA LYS A 204 -14.81 -6.09 -11.28
C LYS A 204 -13.66 -6.33 -12.26
N GLU A 205 -13.93 -6.14 -13.55
CA GLU A 205 -12.96 -6.36 -14.65
C GLU A 205 -11.68 -5.52 -14.52
N ASN A 206 -11.78 -4.34 -13.91
CA ASN A 206 -10.65 -3.44 -13.70
C ASN A 206 -9.95 -3.65 -12.35
N VAL A 207 -10.19 -4.77 -11.65
CA VAL A 207 -9.53 -5.14 -10.39
C VAL A 207 -8.79 -6.46 -10.55
N LEU A 208 -7.48 -6.46 -10.27
CA LEU A 208 -6.67 -7.66 -10.18
C LEU A 208 -6.16 -7.85 -8.74
N PRO A 209 -6.59 -8.90 -8.04
CA PRO A 209 -6.03 -9.24 -6.75
C PRO A 209 -4.73 -10.03 -6.90
N ILE A 210 -3.73 -9.60 -6.15
CA ILE A 210 -2.38 -10.17 -6.09
C ILE A 210 -2.01 -10.39 -4.62
N THR A 211 -1.23 -11.44 -4.35
CA THR A 211 -0.71 -11.67 -3.00
C THR A 211 0.76 -11.31 -2.91
N TYR A 212 1.17 -10.78 -1.76
CA TYR A 212 2.57 -10.50 -1.45
C TYR A 212 3.41 -11.78 -1.55
N GLU A 213 2.85 -12.90 -1.11
CA GLU A 213 3.48 -14.21 -1.09
C GLU A 213 3.74 -14.74 -2.51
N GLU A 214 2.77 -14.61 -3.44
CA GLU A 214 2.96 -14.99 -4.86
C GLU A 214 4.13 -14.20 -5.50
N ILE A 215 4.16 -12.88 -5.26
CA ILE A 215 5.21 -12.02 -5.82
C ILE A 215 6.57 -12.33 -5.18
N LYS A 216 6.59 -12.75 -3.90
CA LYS A 216 7.81 -13.14 -3.19
C LYS A 216 8.35 -14.48 -3.64
N GLU A 217 7.49 -15.44 -3.92
CA GLU A 217 7.90 -16.75 -4.41
C GLU A 217 8.53 -16.66 -5.80
N ASN A 218 7.92 -15.90 -6.71
CA ASN A 218 8.47 -15.67 -8.04
C ASN A 218 8.20 -14.24 -8.53
N PRO A 219 9.14 -13.30 -8.27
CA PRO A 219 8.96 -11.90 -8.65
C PRO A 219 8.79 -11.67 -10.15
N ALA A 220 9.49 -12.43 -11.00
CA ALA A 220 9.37 -12.31 -12.45
C ALA A 220 7.97 -12.75 -12.94
N LEU A 221 7.46 -13.87 -12.42
CA LEU A 221 6.10 -14.32 -12.73
C LEU A 221 5.03 -13.34 -12.19
N GLY A 222 5.22 -12.80 -10.99
CA GLY A 222 4.38 -11.74 -10.44
C GLY A 222 4.39 -10.49 -11.30
N ALA A 223 5.57 -10.06 -11.76
CA ALA A 223 5.74 -8.93 -12.66
C ALA A 223 5.05 -9.16 -14.01
N LYS A 224 5.17 -10.36 -14.59
CA LYS A 224 4.46 -10.78 -15.80
C LYS A 224 2.95 -10.70 -15.63
N LYS A 225 2.40 -11.27 -14.55
CA LYS A 225 0.96 -11.23 -14.23
C LYS A 225 0.43 -9.79 -14.14
N ILE A 226 1.17 -8.91 -13.46
CA ILE A 226 0.85 -7.49 -13.37
C ILE A 226 0.92 -6.83 -14.74
N SER A 227 2.00 -7.06 -15.50
CA SER A 227 2.22 -6.51 -16.84
C SER A 227 1.08 -6.86 -17.80
N THR A 228 0.63 -8.12 -17.80
CA THR A 228 -0.48 -8.58 -18.64
C THR A 228 -1.78 -7.86 -18.30
N PHE A 229 -2.11 -7.70 -17.02
CA PHE A 229 -3.32 -6.99 -16.60
C PHE A 229 -3.29 -5.49 -16.91
N LEU A 230 -2.10 -4.89 -16.82
CA LEU A 230 -1.83 -3.50 -17.19
C LEU A 230 -1.66 -3.30 -18.70
N GLU A 231 -1.77 -4.37 -19.50
CA GLU A 231 -1.64 -4.37 -20.97
C GLU A 231 -0.31 -3.74 -21.42
N LEU A 232 0.77 -4.04 -20.71
CA LEU A 232 2.12 -3.59 -21.05
C LEU A 232 2.81 -4.63 -21.95
N ASN A 233 3.36 -4.17 -23.08
CA ASN A 233 4.04 -5.00 -24.06
C ASN A 233 5.50 -5.30 -23.64
N LEU A 234 5.69 -6.10 -22.60
CA LEU A 234 7.00 -6.43 -22.04
C LEU A 234 7.33 -7.92 -22.26
N ASN A 235 8.63 -8.23 -22.34
CA ASN A 235 9.12 -9.60 -22.57
C ASN A 235 9.72 -10.22 -21.29
N GLU A 236 10.13 -11.49 -21.36
CA GLU A 236 10.70 -12.20 -20.19
C GLU A 236 11.97 -11.55 -19.63
N GLU A 237 12.82 -10.96 -20.49
CA GLU A 237 14.02 -10.24 -20.06
C GLU A 237 13.66 -8.98 -19.25
N ASP A 238 12.59 -8.27 -19.63
CA ASP A 238 12.09 -7.14 -18.86
C ASP A 238 11.62 -7.54 -17.47
N PHE A 239 10.87 -8.65 -17.37
CA PHE A 239 10.36 -9.15 -16.10
C PHE A 239 11.49 -9.59 -15.17
N GLN A 240 12.49 -10.26 -15.72
CA GLN A 240 13.69 -10.64 -14.98
C GLN A 240 14.47 -9.41 -14.51
N GLY A 241 14.65 -8.42 -15.37
CA GLY A 241 15.32 -7.16 -15.01
C GLY A 241 14.57 -6.38 -13.92
N VAL A 242 13.23 -6.34 -13.96
CA VAL A 242 12.40 -5.74 -12.89
C VAL A 242 12.57 -6.53 -11.58
N ALA A 243 12.51 -7.86 -11.64
CA ALA A 243 12.70 -8.72 -10.47
C ALA A 243 14.04 -8.44 -9.77
N GLU A 244 15.14 -8.36 -10.52
CA GLU A 244 16.48 -8.06 -10.01
C GLU A 244 16.57 -6.69 -9.34
N ARG A 245 16.02 -5.65 -9.98
CA ARG A 245 15.97 -4.28 -9.42
C ARG A 245 15.10 -4.17 -8.17
N SER A 246 14.14 -5.07 -8.02
CA SER A 246 13.20 -5.11 -6.88
C SER A 246 13.68 -5.96 -5.71
N THR A 247 14.86 -6.59 -5.78
CA THR A 247 15.37 -7.39 -4.66
C THR A 247 15.45 -6.58 -3.36
N PHE A 248 15.26 -7.22 -2.21
CA PHE A 248 15.33 -6.54 -0.91
C PHE A 248 16.66 -5.79 -0.73
N LYS A 249 17.77 -6.38 -1.17
CA LYS A 249 19.09 -5.74 -1.16
C LYS A 249 19.10 -4.46 -1.99
N ALA A 250 18.67 -4.53 -3.26
CA ALA A 250 18.62 -3.37 -4.15
C ALA A 250 17.68 -2.26 -3.63
N MET A 251 16.53 -2.64 -3.07
CA MET A 251 15.61 -1.66 -2.47
C MET A 251 16.19 -1.02 -1.21
N LYS A 252 16.84 -1.82 -0.34
CA LYS A 252 17.47 -1.28 0.88
C LYS A 252 18.60 -0.32 0.54
N GLU A 253 19.42 -0.64 -0.47
CA GLU A 253 20.47 0.26 -0.95
C GLU A 253 19.90 1.57 -1.51
N LYS A 254 18.74 1.52 -2.19
CA LYS A 254 18.03 2.70 -2.69
C LYS A 254 17.15 3.40 -1.64
N SER A 255 17.03 2.86 -0.43
CA SER A 255 16.06 3.33 0.58
C SER A 255 16.35 4.77 1.01
N LYS A 256 17.61 5.12 1.27
CA LYS A 256 18.02 6.50 1.60
C LYS A 256 17.65 7.49 0.49
N THR A 257 17.81 7.10 -0.77
CA THR A 257 17.46 7.95 -1.90
C THR A 257 15.96 8.02 -2.14
N THR A 258 15.18 6.98 -1.83
CA THR A 258 13.73 6.91 -2.07
C THR A 258 12.90 7.47 -0.92
N HIS A 259 13.35 7.26 0.32
CA HIS A 259 12.60 7.49 1.55
C HIS A 259 13.38 8.28 2.60
N GLY A 260 14.62 8.69 2.35
CA GLY A 260 15.44 9.40 3.34
C GLY A 260 15.69 8.54 4.59
N GLU A 261 15.75 9.18 5.75
CA GLU A 261 15.91 8.52 7.04
C GLU A 261 14.72 7.60 7.40
N PHE A 262 13.53 7.87 6.84
CA PHE A 262 12.36 7.01 6.99
C PHE A 262 12.55 5.61 6.34
N GLY A 263 13.54 5.46 5.47
CA GLY A 263 13.92 4.17 4.89
C GLY A 263 14.29 3.11 5.95
N GLU A 264 14.95 3.49 7.04
CA GLU A 264 15.38 2.53 8.07
C GLU A 264 14.18 1.98 8.87
N VAL A 265 13.11 2.77 9.03
CA VAL A 265 11.85 2.35 9.65
C VAL A 265 11.09 1.37 8.74
N LEU A 266 11.16 1.58 7.42
CA LEU A 266 10.43 0.79 6.43
C LEU A 266 11.11 -0.52 6.04
N PHE A 267 12.44 -0.53 5.88
CA PHE A 267 13.21 -1.64 5.31
C PHE A 267 14.05 -2.37 6.35
N ARG A 268 13.40 -3.13 7.23
CA ARG A 268 14.08 -4.00 8.20
C ARG A 268 14.14 -5.47 7.75
N LYS A 269 15.18 -6.19 8.16
CA LYS A 269 15.15 -7.67 8.15
C LYS A 269 14.21 -8.10 9.27
N GLY A 270 13.04 -8.63 8.93
CA GLY A 270 12.17 -9.25 9.93
C GLY A 270 12.83 -10.51 10.49
N PRO A 271 12.61 -10.86 11.77
CA PRO A 271 12.89 -12.21 12.21
C PRO A 271 12.08 -13.21 11.38
N VAL A 272 12.63 -14.42 11.26
CA VAL A 272 12.11 -15.64 10.61
C VAL A 272 10.58 -15.78 10.81
N PRO A 273 9.80 -16.30 9.84
CA PRO A 273 8.34 -16.33 9.92
C PRO A 273 7.82 -16.79 11.27
N LEU A 274 6.80 -16.09 11.78
CA LEU A 274 6.11 -16.38 13.04
C LEU A 274 5.33 -17.72 13.02
N HIS A 275 5.69 -18.66 12.13
CA HIS A 275 5.08 -19.98 12.03
C HIS A 275 5.45 -20.89 13.22
N LEU A 276 6.41 -20.50 14.07
CA LEU A 276 6.93 -21.32 15.16
C LEU A 276 6.57 -20.85 16.58
N ARG A 277 5.78 -19.78 16.77
CA ARG A 277 5.51 -19.26 18.14
C ARG A 277 4.06 -18.97 18.54
N MET A 278 3.08 -19.12 17.65
CA MET A 278 1.66 -19.03 18.03
C MET A 278 1.00 -20.42 18.01
N GLN A 279 1.32 -21.27 18.99
CA GLN A 279 0.56 -22.50 19.25
C GLN A 279 -0.05 -22.58 20.65
N ARG A 280 0.02 -21.52 21.47
CA ARG A 280 -0.59 -21.56 22.81
C ARG A 280 -1.33 -20.26 23.11
N GLY A 281 -2.65 -20.39 23.16
CA GLY A 281 -3.52 -19.50 23.94
C GLY A 281 -4.33 -18.48 23.16
N CYS A 282 -5.39 -18.93 22.49
CA CYS A 282 -6.67 -18.20 22.48
C CYS A 282 -7.77 -19.15 21.98
N LYS A 283 -8.36 -19.95 22.89
CA LYS A 283 -9.65 -20.59 22.61
C LYS A 283 -10.71 -19.55 22.94
N THR A 284 -11.44 -19.10 21.92
CA THR A 284 -12.86 -18.68 21.91
C THR A 284 -13.04 -17.42 21.04
N LEU A 285 -13.46 -17.62 19.77
CA LEU A 285 -14.33 -16.73 18.99
C LEU A 285 -14.72 -17.42 17.66
N LYS A 286 -15.44 -18.55 17.75
CA LYS A 286 -16.14 -19.15 16.60
C LYS A 286 -17.56 -18.58 16.55
N LYS A 287 -17.75 -17.45 15.87
CA LYS A 287 -19.00 -17.06 15.19
C LYS A 287 -18.76 -15.72 14.48
N SER A 288 -19.33 -15.60 13.27
CA SER A 288 -19.34 -14.45 12.34
C SER A 288 -18.05 -14.12 11.56
N LEU A 289 -17.74 -14.94 10.54
CA LEU A 289 -17.04 -14.48 9.33
C LEU A 289 -17.92 -14.84 8.12
N PRO A 290 -18.36 -13.88 7.29
CA PRO A 290 -19.14 -14.17 6.10
C PRO A 290 -18.29 -14.91 5.05
N SER A 291 -18.92 -15.80 4.28
CA SER A 291 -18.28 -16.58 3.22
C SER A 291 -17.75 -15.66 2.10
N ILE A 292 -16.44 -15.45 2.07
CA ILE A 292 -15.71 -14.75 1.00
C ILE A 292 -15.53 -15.74 -0.18
N GLY A 293 -15.68 -15.24 -1.42
CA GLY A 293 -15.86 -16.05 -2.64
C GLY A 293 -14.72 -17.06 -2.94
N LYS A 294 -15.07 -18.09 -3.71
CA LYS A 294 -14.26 -19.30 -3.97
C LYS A 294 -12.86 -19.08 -4.56
N ARG A 295 -12.53 -17.91 -5.12
CA ARG A 295 -11.25 -17.65 -5.83
C ARG A 295 -10.05 -17.34 -4.93
N TYR A 296 -10.26 -16.91 -3.69
CA TYR A 296 -9.19 -16.66 -2.70
C TYR A 296 -9.45 -17.39 -1.38
N ALA A 297 -10.16 -18.52 -1.49
CA ALA A 297 -10.47 -19.38 -0.36
C ALA A 297 -9.22 -19.74 0.45
N SER A 298 -8.02 -19.84 -0.13
CA SER A 298 -6.77 -20.11 0.61
C SER A 298 -6.38 -19.00 1.60
N VAL A 299 -6.57 -17.72 1.26
CA VAL A 299 -6.35 -16.58 2.17
C VAL A 299 -7.43 -16.57 3.27
N VAL A 300 -8.66 -16.95 2.92
CA VAL A 300 -9.79 -17.09 3.85
C VAL A 300 -9.63 -18.31 4.77
N TYR A 301 -9.10 -19.42 4.28
CA TYR A 301 -8.79 -20.63 5.04
C TYR A 301 -7.61 -20.36 5.98
N SER A 302 -6.64 -19.54 5.57
CA SER A 302 -5.62 -18.98 6.45
C SER A 302 -6.24 -18.15 7.58
N LEU A 303 -7.30 -17.37 7.32
CA LEU A 303 -8.03 -16.65 8.36
C LEU A 303 -8.85 -17.59 9.26
N GLN A 304 -9.54 -18.59 8.70
CA GLN A 304 -10.32 -19.58 9.46
C GLN A 304 -9.47 -20.51 10.34
N THR A 305 -8.19 -20.72 10.00
CA THR A 305 -7.23 -21.48 10.83
C THR A 305 -6.49 -20.61 11.85
N CYS A 306 -6.72 -19.29 11.87
CA CYS A 306 -6.19 -18.37 12.88
C CYS A 306 -7.09 -18.19 14.10
N PHE A 307 -8.33 -18.70 14.08
CA PHE A 307 -9.34 -18.57 15.15
C PHE A 307 -9.78 -19.93 15.71
#